data_AF-A0A662SAF7-F1
#
_entry.id   AF-A0A662SAF7-F1
#
_cell.length_a   1.000
_cell.length_b   1.000
_cell.length_c   1.000
_cell.angle_alpha   90.00
_cell.angle_beta   90.00
_cell.angle_gamma   90.00
#
_symmetry.space_group_name_H-M   'P 1'
#
loop_
_entity.id
_entity.type
_entity.pdbx_description
1 polymer ?
#
loop_
_entity_poly.entity_id
_entity_poly.type
_entity_poly.pdbx_seq_one_letter_code
_entity_poly.pdbx_strand_id
1 'polypeptide(L)'
;MDDVGIEFVRETLVKIVRTPRVTGIEYMALPLLRDLMEPFSDIFKVDNWGNSEAVINPGGKPVVMFAAHIDQLGIIVKDITEDGFLKFEGVGWDPRVVYGMRVRLLTEKGEVKGIVNTLPPHIFKTYKELGEKKLEMRDLTIDVGASN
;
A
#
# COMPACT_ATOMS: atom_id res chain seq x y z
N MET A 1 -22.58 -9.41 20.39
CA MET A 1 -22.51 -9.34 18.92
C MET A 1 -22.93 -10.70 18.43
N ASP A 2 -23.95 -10.77 17.60
CA ASP A 2 -24.36 -12.04 16.98
C ASP A 2 -23.30 -12.49 15.97
N ASP A 3 -23.31 -13.77 15.60
CA ASP A 3 -22.33 -14.34 14.66
C ASP A 3 -22.35 -13.60 13.31
N VAL A 4 -23.51 -13.05 12.93
CA VAL A 4 -23.70 -12.24 11.72
C VAL A 4 -22.92 -10.92 11.79
N GLY A 5 -22.96 -10.21 12.92
CA GLY A 5 -22.20 -8.96 13.09
C GLY A 5 -20.68 -9.17 13.06
N ILE A 6 -20.19 -10.27 13.64
CA ILE A 6 -18.75 -10.60 13.62
C ILE A 6 -18.27 -10.88 12.19
N GLU A 7 -19.02 -11.67 11.42
CA GLU A 7 -18.63 -11.99 10.05
C GLU A 7 -18.65 -10.73 9.17
N PHE A 8 -19.66 -9.86 9.31
CA PHE A 8 -19.69 -8.58 8.60
C PHE A 8 -18.44 -7.72 8.86
N VAL A 9 -18.04 -7.57 10.14
CA VAL A 9 -16.85 -6.81 10.51
C VAL A 9 -15.59 -7.45 9.92
N ARG A 10 -15.46 -8.78 10.02
CA ARG A 10 -14.32 -9.51 9.48
C ARG A 10 -14.21 -9.33 7.96
N GLU A 11 -15.29 -9.53 7.22
CA GLU A 11 -15.31 -9.35 5.76
C GLU A 11 -14.95 -7.92 5.38
N THR A 12 -15.50 -6.94 6.10
CA THR A 12 -15.21 -5.52 5.88
C THR A 12 -13.72 -5.23 6.08
N LEU A 13 -13.14 -5.69 7.19
CA LEU A 13 -11.72 -5.52 7.48
C LEU A 13 -10.84 -6.19 6.41
N VAL A 14 -11.19 -7.40 5.97
CA VAL A 14 -10.46 -8.11 4.91
C VAL A 14 -10.53 -7.35 3.58
N LYS A 15 -11.70 -6.85 3.19
CA LYS A 15 -11.88 -6.05 1.96
C LYS A 15 -11.07 -4.77 2.03
N ILE A 16 -11.14 -4.05 3.14
CA ILE A 16 -10.33 -2.87 3.40
C ILE A 16 -8.86 -3.28 3.27
N VAL A 17 -8.28 -4.10 4.16
CA VAL A 17 -6.84 -4.42 4.16
C VAL A 17 -6.30 -4.89 2.81
N ARG A 18 -7.06 -5.67 2.02
CA ARG A 18 -6.59 -6.22 0.72
C ARG A 18 -6.64 -5.24 -0.45
N THR A 19 -7.41 -4.16 -0.34
CA THR A 19 -7.53 -3.13 -1.38
C THR A 19 -6.26 -2.29 -1.44
N PRO A 20 -5.50 -2.31 -2.55
CA PRO A 20 -4.27 -1.52 -2.67
C PRO A 20 -4.57 -0.02 -2.62
N ARG A 21 -3.81 0.71 -1.81
CA ARG A 21 -4.02 2.16 -1.58
C ARG A 21 -2.77 2.83 -1.02
N VAL A 22 -1.64 2.62 -1.69
CA VAL A 22 -0.40 3.32 -1.34
C VAL A 22 -0.65 4.83 -1.37
N THR A 23 0.04 5.60 -0.53
CA THR A 23 -0.05 7.07 -0.56
C THR A 23 0.08 7.59 -2.00
N GLY A 24 -0.91 8.37 -2.47
CA GLY A 24 -1.04 8.89 -3.84
C GLY A 24 -1.94 8.08 -4.80
N ILE A 25 -2.41 6.89 -4.41
CA ILE A 25 -3.36 6.07 -5.20
C ILE A 25 -4.59 5.65 -4.37
N GLU A 26 -4.95 6.45 -3.36
CA GLU A 26 -6.03 6.18 -2.42
C GLU A 26 -7.40 6.09 -3.10
N TYR A 27 -7.56 6.72 -4.26
CA TYR A 27 -8.78 6.67 -5.07
C TYR A 27 -9.22 5.23 -5.41
N MET A 28 -8.29 4.27 -5.42
CA MET A 28 -8.59 2.84 -5.59
C MET A 28 -9.54 2.29 -4.52
N ALA A 29 -9.55 2.89 -3.32
CA ALA A 29 -10.44 2.53 -2.23
C ALA A 29 -11.82 3.20 -2.32
N LEU A 30 -12.01 4.19 -3.21
CA LEU A 30 -13.24 4.98 -3.24
C LEU A 30 -14.52 4.15 -3.45
N PRO A 31 -14.58 3.18 -4.41
CA PRO A 31 -15.78 2.35 -4.56
C PRO A 31 -16.11 1.59 -3.27
N LEU A 32 -15.09 1.03 -2.61
CA LEU A 32 -15.24 0.31 -1.35
C LEU A 32 -15.74 1.24 -0.23
N LEU A 33 -15.16 2.44 -0.10
CA LEU A 33 -15.58 3.40 0.94
C LEU A 33 -17.02 3.87 0.71
N ARG A 34 -17.40 4.12 -0.55
CA ARG A 34 -18.77 4.48 -0.91
C ARG A 34 -19.74 3.38 -0.51
N ASP A 35 -19.49 2.14 -0.92
CA ASP A 35 -20.34 0.99 -0.59
C ASP A 35 -20.49 0.77 0.93
N LEU A 36 -19.43 1.06 1.69
CA LEU A 36 -19.42 0.90 3.15
C LEU A 36 -20.07 2.05 3.91
N MET A 37 -20.00 3.28 3.40
CA MET A 37 -20.39 4.48 4.15
C MET A 37 -21.71 5.09 3.70
N GLU A 38 -22.03 5.04 2.41
CA GLU A 38 -23.26 5.61 1.84
C GLU A 38 -24.54 5.04 2.48
N PRO A 39 -24.64 3.73 2.82
CA PRO A 39 -25.83 3.19 3.50
C PRO A 39 -26.08 3.74 4.92
N PHE A 40 -25.06 4.35 5.54
CA PHE A 40 -25.12 4.84 6.92
C PHE A 40 -25.00 6.35 7.03
N SER A 41 -25.04 7.08 5.90
CA SER A 41 -24.89 8.54 5.88
C SER A 41 -25.96 9.22 5.03
N ASP A 42 -26.31 10.45 5.38
CA ASP A 42 -27.24 11.28 4.62
C ASP A 42 -26.55 11.89 3.39
N ILE A 43 -25.23 12.12 3.49
CA ILE A 43 -24.39 12.67 2.42
C ILE A 43 -23.08 11.90 2.40
N PHE A 44 -22.73 11.37 1.23
CA PHE A 44 -21.38 10.90 0.92
C PHE A 44 -20.77 11.80 -0.16
N LYS A 45 -19.61 12.41 0.13
CA LYS A 45 -18.90 13.28 -0.81
C LYS A 45 -17.42 12.97 -0.81
N VAL A 46 -16.76 13.34 -1.91
CA VAL A 46 -15.32 13.19 -2.09
C VAL A 46 -14.77 14.57 -2.43
N ASP A 47 -13.70 14.98 -1.75
CA ASP A 47 -13.04 16.25 -2.07
C ASP A 47 -12.06 16.11 -3.24
N ASN A 48 -11.47 17.23 -3.67
CA ASN A 48 -10.51 17.25 -4.78
C ASN A 48 -9.18 16.52 -4.47
N TRP A 49 -8.92 16.21 -3.20
CA TRP A 49 -7.74 15.46 -2.75
C TRP A 49 -8.03 13.95 -2.63
N GLY A 50 -9.28 13.53 -2.84
CA GLY A 50 -9.70 12.13 -2.73
C GLY A 50 -10.15 11.70 -1.33
N ASN A 51 -10.27 12.63 -0.37
CA ASN A 51 -10.82 12.30 0.94
C ASN A 51 -12.31 12.02 0.83
N SER A 52 -12.75 10.90 1.40
CA SER A 52 -14.16 10.52 1.46
C SER A 52 -14.77 10.98 2.79
N GLU A 53 -15.85 11.76 2.72
CA GLU A 53 -16.58 12.27 3.88
C GLU A 53 -18.03 11.74 3.86
N ALA A 54 -18.39 11.06 4.94
CA ALA A 54 -19.74 10.58 5.20
C ALA A 54 -20.35 11.42 6.34
N VAL A 55 -21.45 12.12 6.05
CA VAL A 55 -22.10 13.06 6.98
C VAL A 55 -23.43 12.48 7.43
N ILE A 56 -23.64 12.47 8.75
CA ILE A 56 -24.91 12.10 9.39
C ILE A 56 -25.49 13.38 10.03
N ASN A 57 -26.79 13.61 9.84
CA ASN A 57 -27.51 14.79 10.33
C ASN A 57 -26.90 16.12 9.87
N PRO A 58 -26.88 16.41 8.55
CA PRO A 58 -26.28 17.63 8.01
C PRO A 58 -26.92 18.88 8.61
N GLY A 59 -26.09 19.78 9.15
CA GLY A 59 -26.53 21.00 9.85
C GLY A 59 -26.76 20.83 11.36
N GLY A 60 -26.68 19.61 11.89
CA GLY A 60 -26.71 19.32 13.32
C GLY A 60 -25.55 19.97 14.09
N LYS A 61 -25.76 20.25 15.38
CA LYS A 61 -24.77 20.85 16.28
C LYS A 61 -24.75 20.16 17.65
N PRO A 62 -23.59 19.97 18.30
CA PRO A 62 -22.25 20.27 17.79
C PRO A 62 -21.83 19.34 16.64
N VAL A 63 -20.89 19.78 15.81
CA VAL A 63 -20.28 18.95 14.76
C VAL A 63 -19.16 18.12 15.38
N VAL A 64 -19.20 16.80 15.18
CA VAL A 64 -18.17 15.86 15.63
C VAL A 64 -17.58 15.16 14.40
N MET A 65 -16.26 15.13 14.29
CA MET A 65 -15.55 14.49 13.19
C MET A 65 -14.73 13.30 13.69
N PHE A 66 -14.92 12.14 13.07
CA PHE A 66 -14.03 11.00 13.20
C PHE A 66 -13.18 10.91 11.94
N ALA A 67 -11.86 10.88 12.11
CA ALA A 67 -10.91 10.82 11.01
C ALA A 67 -10.06 9.55 11.13
N ALA A 68 -9.88 8.87 10.00
CA ALA A 68 -8.95 7.76 9.85
C ALA A 68 -8.27 7.89 8.49
N HIS A 69 -6.95 7.72 8.45
CA HIS A 69 -6.23 7.72 7.18
C HIS A 69 -6.41 6.36 6.50
N ILE A 70 -6.73 6.38 5.21
CA ILE A 70 -6.96 5.17 4.45
C ILE A 70 -5.66 4.67 3.82
N ASP A 71 -4.70 5.54 3.53
CA ASP A 71 -3.47 5.19 2.82
C ASP A 71 -2.63 4.10 3.51
N GLN A 72 -1.86 3.39 2.69
CA GLN A 72 -0.96 2.32 3.11
C GLN A 72 0.49 2.65 2.75
N LEU A 73 1.42 2.13 3.56
CA LEU A 73 2.82 2.06 3.16
C LEU A 73 2.95 1.24 1.86
N GLY A 74 3.92 1.59 1.02
CA GLY A 74 4.08 0.93 -0.28
C GLY A 74 5.40 1.23 -0.95
N ILE A 75 5.49 0.92 -2.22
CA ILE A 75 6.71 1.06 -3.01
C ILE A 75 6.38 1.67 -4.36
N ILE A 76 7.34 2.41 -4.91
CA ILE A 76 7.21 3.01 -6.25
C ILE A 76 8.41 2.55 -7.08
N VAL A 77 8.12 1.86 -8.19
CA VAL A 77 9.15 1.49 -9.17
C VAL A 77 9.74 2.75 -9.81
N LYS A 78 11.06 2.82 -9.88
CA LYS A 78 11.80 3.95 -10.44
C LYS A 78 12.51 3.61 -11.74
N ASP A 79 12.98 2.38 -11.86
CA ASP A 79 13.78 1.95 -13.00
C ASP A 79 13.71 0.43 -13.18
N ILE A 80 14.03 -0.03 -14.39
CA ILE A 80 14.13 -1.44 -14.75
C ILE A 80 15.56 -1.68 -15.24
N THR A 81 16.28 -2.57 -14.56
CA THR A 81 17.67 -2.89 -14.94
C THR A 81 17.71 -3.65 -16.26
N GLU A 82 18.89 -3.70 -16.90
CA GLU A 82 19.12 -4.50 -18.10
C GLU A 82 18.76 -5.98 -17.89
N ASP A 83 19.04 -6.53 -16.71
CA ASP A 83 18.71 -7.93 -16.36
C ASP A 83 17.23 -8.16 -15.96
N GLY A 84 16.37 -7.12 -16.02
CA GLY A 84 14.93 -7.25 -15.72
C GLY A 84 14.51 -7.11 -14.25
N PHE A 85 15.41 -6.71 -13.34
CA PHE A 85 15.07 -6.36 -11.95
C PHE A 85 14.48 -4.96 -11.85
N LEU A 86 13.61 -4.73 -10.87
CA LEU A 86 13.02 -3.42 -10.63
C LEU A 86 13.74 -2.71 -9.49
N LYS A 87 14.17 -1.47 -9.74
CA LYS A 87 14.60 -0.53 -8.72
C LYS A 87 13.38 0.23 -8.21
N PHE A 88 13.35 0.50 -6.90
CA PHE A 88 12.19 1.13 -6.27
C PHE A 88 12.58 2.04 -5.12
N GLU A 89 11.67 2.95 -4.80
CA GLU A 89 11.69 3.77 -3.58
C GLU A 89 10.61 3.30 -2.61
N GLY A 90 10.86 3.48 -1.32
CA GLY A 90 9.93 3.14 -0.26
C GLY A 90 9.02 4.32 0.08
N VAL A 91 7.72 4.08 0.11
CA VAL A 91 6.73 5.00 0.66
C VAL A 91 6.52 4.62 2.13
N GLY A 92 7.30 5.27 3.00
CA GLY A 92 7.25 5.12 4.46
C GLY A 92 7.77 3.79 5.02
N TRP A 93 8.50 2.99 4.23
CA TRP A 93 9.11 1.74 4.68
C TRP A 93 10.50 1.90 5.30
N ASP A 94 10.80 1.04 6.27
CA ASP A 94 12.17 0.77 6.71
C ASP A 94 12.77 -0.36 5.84
N PRO A 95 13.96 -0.16 5.24
CA PRO A 95 14.58 -1.18 4.37
C PRO A 95 14.82 -2.52 5.06
N ARG A 96 14.96 -2.55 6.39
CA ARG A 96 15.25 -3.78 7.15
C ARG A 96 14.06 -4.73 7.22
N VAL A 97 12.84 -4.21 7.12
CA VAL A 97 11.63 -5.04 7.23
C VAL A 97 11.09 -5.46 5.87
N VAL A 98 11.45 -4.74 4.80
CA VAL A 98 10.93 -5.00 3.45
C VAL A 98 11.73 -6.09 2.71
N TYR A 99 12.95 -6.40 3.16
CA TYR A 99 13.75 -7.49 2.59
C TYR A 99 13.04 -8.85 2.71
N GLY A 100 12.99 -9.60 1.59
CA GLY A 100 12.34 -10.90 1.51
C GLY A 100 10.81 -10.84 1.44
N MET A 101 10.20 -9.65 1.46
CA MET A 101 8.75 -9.52 1.37
C MET A 101 8.24 -9.78 -0.05
N ARG A 102 7.06 -10.40 -0.13
CA ARG A 102 6.28 -10.49 -1.38
C ARG A 102 5.55 -9.17 -1.61
N VAL A 103 5.60 -8.68 -2.83
CA VAL A 103 4.95 -7.44 -3.25
C VAL A 103 3.99 -7.69 -4.40
N ARG A 104 2.97 -6.83 -4.49
CA ARG A 104 2.01 -6.75 -5.59
C ARG A 104 2.25 -5.43 -6.31
N LEU A 105 2.69 -5.50 -7.55
CA LEU A 105 2.94 -4.34 -8.40
C LEU A 105 1.70 -4.09 -9.23
N LEU A 106 1.15 -2.88 -9.14
CA LEU A 106 0.00 -2.47 -9.94
C LEU A 106 0.53 -1.84 -11.22
N THR A 107 0.22 -2.48 -12.35
CA THR A 107 0.62 -1.99 -13.68
C THR A 107 -0.62 -1.74 -14.53
N GLU A 108 -0.46 -1.04 -15.65
CA GLU A 108 -1.54 -0.85 -16.63
C GLU A 108 -2.08 -2.18 -17.19
N LYS A 109 -1.26 -3.23 -17.21
CA LYS A 109 -1.63 -4.57 -17.69
C LYS A 109 -2.15 -5.48 -16.58
N GLY A 110 -2.33 -4.95 -15.37
CA GLY A 110 -2.78 -5.67 -14.20
C GLY A 110 -1.67 -5.91 -13.17
N GLU A 111 -1.96 -6.80 -12.23
CA GLU A 111 -1.07 -7.07 -11.09
C GLU A 111 0.07 -8.02 -11.46
N VAL A 112 1.30 -7.63 -11.10
CA VAL A 112 2.49 -8.48 -11.18
C VAL A 112 2.98 -8.78 -9.76
N LYS A 113 3.29 -10.05 -9.48
CA LYS A 113 3.86 -10.46 -8.21
C LYS A 113 5.37 -10.35 -8.26
N GLY A 114 5.97 -9.88 -7.17
CA GLY A 114 7.42 -9.84 -7.03
C GLY A 114 7.89 -10.18 -5.63
N ILE A 115 9.20 -10.36 -5.49
CA ILE A 115 9.89 -10.58 -4.21
C ILE A 115 10.99 -9.53 -4.08
N VAL A 116 11.05 -8.89 -2.92
CA VAL A 116 12.12 -7.94 -2.61
C VAL A 116 13.38 -8.70 -2.21
N ASN A 117 14.47 -8.47 -2.91
CA ASN A 117 15.79 -9.06 -2.66
C ASN A 117 16.88 -7.99 -2.59
N THR A 118 18.01 -8.34 -2.00
CA THR A 118 19.22 -7.52 -2.03
C THR A 118 19.99 -7.78 -3.31
N LEU A 119 20.80 -6.81 -3.73
CA LEU A 119 21.89 -7.10 -4.66
C LEU A 119 22.75 -8.27 -4.11
N PRO A 120 23.19 -9.22 -4.96
CA PRO A 120 23.96 -10.37 -4.52
C PRO A 120 25.22 -9.99 -3.73
N PRO A 121 25.61 -10.77 -2.70
CA PRO A 121 26.72 -10.45 -1.81
C PRO A 121 28.08 -10.37 -2.51
N HIS A 122 28.24 -10.99 -3.69
CA HIS A 122 29.47 -10.96 -4.48
C HIS A 122 29.68 -9.64 -5.26
N ILE A 123 28.69 -8.75 -5.31
CA ILE A 123 28.86 -7.39 -5.85
C ILE A 123 29.62 -6.50 -4.85
N PHE A 124 29.59 -6.84 -3.57
CA PHE A 124 30.35 -6.12 -2.55
C PHE A 124 31.81 -6.54 -2.60
N LYS A 125 32.72 -5.56 -2.58
CA LYS A 125 34.15 -5.81 -2.80
C LYS A 125 34.81 -6.45 -1.58
N THR A 126 34.22 -6.30 -0.40
CA THR A 126 34.77 -6.88 0.84
C THR A 126 33.68 -7.40 1.78
N TYR A 127 34.00 -8.44 2.56
CA TYR A 127 33.15 -8.92 3.66
C TYR A 127 32.89 -7.85 4.74
N LYS A 128 33.81 -6.89 4.90
CA LYS A 128 33.67 -5.76 5.82
C LYS A 128 32.54 -4.80 5.39
N GLU A 129 32.43 -4.53 4.09
CA GLU A 129 31.30 -3.78 3.52
C GLU A 129 29.97 -4.50 3.76
N LEU A 130 29.96 -5.84 3.78
CA LEU A 130 28.74 -6.62 4.03
C LEU A 130 28.25 -6.52 5.49
N GLY A 131 29.18 -6.48 6.46
CA GLY A 131 28.86 -6.52 7.89
C GLY A 131 28.60 -5.16 8.53
N GLU A 132 29.19 -4.09 7.99
CA GLU A 132 29.08 -2.72 8.57
C GLU A 132 28.08 -1.83 7.82
N LYS A 133 27.69 -2.16 6.58
CA LYS A 133 26.82 -1.31 5.79
C LYS A 133 25.37 -1.41 6.27
N LYS A 134 24.82 -0.28 6.69
CA LYS A 134 23.39 -0.13 6.93
C LYS A 134 22.65 -0.39 5.62
N LEU A 135 21.71 -1.34 5.63
CA LEU A 135 20.85 -1.63 4.48
C LEU A 135 20.03 -0.38 4.13
N GLU A 136 20.14 0.08 2.88
CA GLU A 136 19.38 1.20 2.35
C GLU A 136 18.39 0.72 1.28
N MET A 137 17.31 1.47 1.03
CA MET A 137 16.30 1.08 0.02
C MET A 137 16.91 0.88 -1.37
N ARG A 138 17.91 1.70 -1.74
CA ARG A 138 18.63 1.60 -3.02
C ARG A 138 19.42 0.30 -3.21
N ASP A 139 19.74 -0.39 -2.10
CA ASP A 139 20.43 -1.67 -2.12
C ASP A 139 19.47 -2.84 -2.41
N LEU A 140 18.17 -2.57 -2.41
CA LEU A 140 17.11 -3.53 -2.69
C LEU A 140 16.65 -3.45 -4.14
N THR A 141 16.13 -4.57 -4.61
CA THR A 141 15.52 -4.75 -5.93
C THR A 141 14.29 -5.64 -5.79
N ILE A 142 13.38 -5.56 -6.75
CA ILE A 142 12.27 -6.50 -6.84
C ILE A 142 12.51 -7.41 -8.03
N ASP A 143 12.49 -8.70 -7.76
CA ASP A 143 12.50 -9.75 -8.77
C ASP A 143 11.05 -10.13 -9.11
N VAL A 144 10.74 -10.13 -10.40
CA VAL A 144 9.45 -10.52 -10.97
C VAL A 144 9.55 -11.75 -11.89
N GLY A 145 10.73 -12.38 -11.97
CA GLY A 145 11.01 -13.52 -12.85
C GLY A 145 11.14 -13.15 -14.33
N ALA A 146 11.44 -11.89 -14.64
CA ALA A 146 11.70 -11.43 -15.99
C ALA A 146 13.14 -11.74 -16.42
N SER A 147 13.35 -11.89 -17.73
CA SER A 147 14.65 -11.92 -18.39
C SER A 147 14.54 -11.05 -19.64
N ASN A 148 15.44 -10.08 -19.79
CA ASN A 148 15.51 -9.18 -20.94
C ASN A 148 16.52 -9.68 -21.97
#